data_AF-A0A2H0TDY4-F1
#
_entry.id   AF-A0A2H0TDY4-F1
#
_cell.length_a   1.000
_cell.length_b   1.000
_cell.length_c   1.000
_cell.angle_alpha   90.00
_cell.angle_beta   90.00
_cell.angle_gamma   90.00
#
_symmetry.space_group_name_H-M   'P 1'
#
loop_
_entity.id
_entity.type
_entity.pdbx_description
1 polymer ?
#
loop_
_entity_poly.entity_id
_entity_poly.type
_entity_poly.pdbx_seq_one_letter_code
_entity_poly.pdbx_strand_id
1 'polypeptide(L)'
;MAWWTHILFAQREKDSSSRRKGGFFNTGYSKFKKYIKKKSIDILYILFSIFTYLYLAVSVFTFFFHTFVPDSLPFAIEALSDPYLGALGIYIVIHGIEKKRRKTKSKGQLFVPLWTLFFIIASVFLYFVPDQTLDTLYKTVVTNAFAAIILRVGMLLRYL
;
A
#
# COMPACT_ATOMS: atom_id res chain seq x y z
N MET A 1 -61.17 21.98 16.36
CA MET A 1 -59.82 22.53 16.17
C MET A 1 -58.81 21.42 16.47
N ALA A 2 -58.12 20.90 15.46
CA ALA A 2 -57.31 19.70 15.60
C ALA A 2 -55.90 20.01 16.16
N TRP A 3 -55.53 19.32 17.24
CA TRP A 3 -54.26 19.41 17.97
C TRP A 3 -53.00 19.06 17.14
N TRP A 4 -53.21 18.54 15.92
CA TRP A 4 -52.13 18.19 14.99
C TRP A 4 -51.63 19.38 14.16
N THR A 5 -52.36 20.49 14.15
CA THR A 5 -51.99 21.68 13.37
C THR A 5 -50.70 22.31 13.87
N HIS A 6 -50.44 22.33 15.19
CA HIS A 6 -49.24 22.92 15.78
C HIS A 6 -47.96 22.14 15.43
N ILE A 7 -48.06 20.82 15.27
CA ILE A 7 -46.91 19.97 14.90
C ILE A 7 -46.46 20.28 13.47
N LEU A 8 -47.42 20.49 12.56
CA LEU A 8 -47.13 20.86 11.18
C LEU A 8 -46.55 22.29 11.07
N PHE A 9 -47.02 23.23 11.88
CA PHE A 9 -46.44 24.58 11.94
C PHE A 9 -45.03 24.58 12.57
N ALA A 10 -44.80 23.81 13.63
CA ALA A 10 -43.49 23.68 14.27
C ALA A 10 -42.44 23.03 13.35
N GLN A 11 -42.83 22.10 12.48
CA GLN A 11 -41.93 21.53 11.46
C GLN A 11 -41.65 22.53 10.32
N ARG A 12 -42.64 23.31 9.88
CA ARG A 12 -42.47 24.30 8.81
C ARG A 12 -41.60 25.50 9.23
N GLU A 13 -41.59 25.83 10.52
CA GLU A 13 -40.75 26.88 11.10
C GLU A 13 -39.30 26.41 11.35
N LYS A 14 -39.08 25.13 11.66
CA LYS A 14 -37.73 24.52 11.72
C LYS A 14 -37.05 24.41 10.35
N ASP A 15 -37.81 24.18 9.28
CA ASP A 15 -37.26 24.10 7.92
C ASP A 15 -36.96 25.49 7.31
N SER A 16 -37.60 26.56 7.79
CA SER A 16 -37.35 27.92 7.32
C SER A 16 -36.26 28.66 8.11
N SER A 17 -35.97 28.26 9.35
CA SER A 17 -34.94 28.87 10.21
C SER A 17 -33.53 28.25 10.09
N SER A 18 -33.38 27.09 9.44
CA SER A 18 -32.05 26.48 9.20
C SER A 18 -31.33 27.00 7.93
N ARG A 19 -31.90 28.01 7.25
CA ARG A 19 -31.34 28.62 6.02
C ARG A 19 -30.43 29.83 6.25
N ARG A 20 -30.04 30.16 7.48
CA ARG A 20 -29.11 31.28 7.72
C ARG A 20 -27.86 30.84 8.50
N LYS A 21 -26.73 30.93 7.78
CA LYS A 21 -25.33 31.02 8.24
C LYS A 21 -24.73 29.75 8.89
N GLY A 22 -24.03 28.96 8.07
CA GLY A 22 -23.21 27.86 8.54
C GLY A 22 -22.36 27.16 7.47
N GLY A 23 -21.67 27.93 6.62
CA GLY A 23 -20.48 27.50 5.84
C GLY A 23 -20.63 26.30 4.89
N PHE A 24 -20.73 26.58 3.59
CA PHE A 24 -20.59 25.60 2.49
C PHE A 24 -19.34 24.71 2.63
N PHE A 25 -18.28 25.23 3.27
CA PHE A 25 -17.07 24.51 3.65
C PHE A 25 -17.30 23.33 4.63
N ASN A 26 -18.25 23.42 5.56
CA ASN A 26 -18.45 22.41 6.60
C ASN A 26 -19.22 21.17 6.06
N THR A 27 -20.14 21.39 5.12
CA THR A 27 -20.84 20.30 4.40
C THR A 27 -19.93 19.65 3.35
N GLY A 28 -19.09 20.44 2.67
CA GLY A 28 -18.04 19.93 1.78
C GLY A 28 -17.01 19.08 2.51
N TYR A 29 -16.51 19.57 3.66
CA TYR A 29 -15.54 18.85 4.50
C TYR A 29 -16.11 17.55 5.08
N SER A 30 -17.38 17.51 5.50
CA SER A 30 -17.98 16.27 6.01
C SER A 30 -18.23 15.22 4.91
N LYS A 31 -18.61 15.65 3.70
CA LYS A 31 -18.71 14.77 2.52
C LYS A 31 -17.34 14.29 2.04
N PHE A 32 -16.34 15.18 2.03
CA PHE A 32 -14.96 14.83 1.70
C PHE A 32 -14.35 13.89 2.74
N LYS A 33 -14.57 14.12 4.04
CA LYS A 33 -14.16 13.21 5.11
C LYS A 33 -14.83 11.83 4.98
N LYS A 34 -16.12 11.77 4.63
CA LYS A 34 -16.81 10.49 4.32
C LYS A 34 -16.28 9.83 3.04
N TYR A 35 -15.95 10.61 2.01
CA TYR A 35 -15.41 10.11 0.75
C TYR A 35 -13.98 9.60 0.91
N ILE A 36 -13.11 10.37 1.57
CA ILE A 36 -11.80 9.94 2.05
C ILE A 36 -11.96 8.68 2.88
N LYS A 37 -12.81 8.63 3.91
CA LYS A 37 -12.93 7.42 4.74
C LYS A 37 -13.37 6.19 3.93
N LYS A 38 -14.16 6.37 2.88
CA LYS A 38 -14.61 5.30 1.96
C LYS A 38 -13.57 4.92 0.90
N LYS A 39 -12.72 5.85 0.45
CA LYS A 39 -11.65 5.66 -0.56
C LYS A 39 -10.23 5.56 0.02
N SER A 40 -10.03 5.79 1.32
CA SER A 40 -8.69 5.83 1.93
C SER A 40 -8.02 4.49 1.79
N ILE A 41 -8.77 3.41 2.01
CA ILE A 41 -8.26 2.04 1.86
C ILE A 41 -7.85 1.78 0.39
N ASP A 42 -8.64 2.25 -0.58
CA ASP A 42 -8.34 2.09 -2.00
C ASP A 42 -7.11 2.93 -2.42
N ILE A 43 -6.98 4.17 -1.91
CA ILE A 43 -5.83 5.05 -2.16
C ILE A 43 -4.57 4.45 -1.53
N LEU A 44 -4.69 3.99 -0.29
CA LEU A 44 -3.60 3.39 0.46
C LEU A 44 -3.15 2.08 -0.20
N TYR A 45 -4.09 1.28 -0.72
CA TYR A 45 -3.79 0.11 -1.53
C TYR A 45 -2.97 0.46 -2.78
N ILE A 46 -3.40 1.47 -3.54
CA ILE A 46 -2.68 1.93 -4.75
C ILE A 46 -1.29 2.44 -4.38
N LEU A 47 -1.19 3.29 -3.35
CA LEU A 47 0.07 3.88 -2.89
C LEU A 47 1.08 2.80 -2.49
N PHE A 48 0.65 1.85 -1.65
CA PHE A 48 1.51 0.74 -1.24
C PHE A 48 1.84 -0.20 -2.39
N SER A 49 0.92 -0.39 -3.34
CA SER A 49 1.21 -1.18 -4.55
C SER A 49 2.33 -0.53 -5.36
N ILE A 50 2.20 0.77 -5.67
CA ILE A 50 3.21 1.54 -6.40
C ILE A 50 4.54 1.49 -5.66
N PHE A 51 4.54 1.77 -4.36
CA PHE A 51 5.75 1.74 -3.54
C PHE A 51 6.42 0.36 -3.56
N THR A 52 5.63 -0.71 -3.49
CA THR A 52 6.15 -2.08 -3.50
C THR A 52 6.88 -2.40 -4.81
N TYR A 53 6.25 -2.10 -5.94
CA TYR A 53 6.85 -2.37 -7.26
C TYR A 53 7.99 -1.41 -7.60
N LEU A 54 7.89 -0.15 -7.19
CA LEU A 54 8.94 0.86 -7.39
C LEU A 54 10.20 0.48 -6.63
N TYR A 55 10.08 0.10 -5.35
CA TYR A 55 11.22 -0.33 -4.55
C TYR A 55 11.88 -1.58 -5.14
N LEU A 56 11.10 -2.56 -5.60
CA LEU A 56 11.65 -3.73 -6.31
C LEU A 56 12.39 -3.30 -7.58
N ALA A 57 11.81 -2.43 -8.40
CA ALA A 57 12.43 -1.97 -9.65
C ALA A 57 13.75 -1.23 -9.38
N VAL A 58 13.78 -0.34 -8.39
CA VAL A 58 14.99 0.39 -7.98
C VAL A 58 16.05 -0.56 -7.42
N SER A 59 15.65 -1.55 -6.61
CA SER A 59 16.54 -2.58 -6.08
C SER A 59 17.20 -3.39 -7.20
N VAL A 60 16.39 -3.84 -8.17
CA VAL A 60 16.87 -4.59 -9.34
C VAL A 60 17.84 -3.74 -10.16
N PHE A 61 17.44 -2.50 -10.47
CA PHE A 61 18.28 -1.58 -11.24
C PHE A 61 19.62 -1.35 -10.55
N THR A 62 19.61 -1.11 -9.24
CA THR A 62 20.83 -0.81 -8.48
C THR A 62 21.76 -2.00 -8.36
N PHE A 63 21.21 -3.22 -8.26
CA PHE A 63 22.02 -4.44 -8.24
C PHE A 63 22.77 -4.66 -9.57
N PHE A 64 22.09 -4.56 -10.71
CA PHE A 64 22.72 -4.78 -12.01
C PHE A 64 23.61 -3.63 -12.48
N PHE A 65 23.25 -2.39 -12.14
CA PHE A 65 23.97 -1.19 -12.56
C PHE A 65 24.81 -0.57 -11.43
N HIS A 66 25.21 -1.35 -10.42
CA HIS A 66 25.94 -0.85 -9.24
C HIS A 66 27.19 -0.02 -9.61
N THR A 67 27.84 -0.30 -10.74
CA THR A 67 29.00 0.46 -11.26
C THR A 67 28.67 1.84 -11.84
N PHE A 68 27.42 2.09 -12.24
CA PHE A 68 26.95 3.34 -12.85
C PHE A 68 26.10 4.19 -11.91
N VAL A 69 25.77 3.65 -10.74
CA VAL A 69 24.89 4.26 -9.77
C VAL A 69 25.73 4.90 -8.66
N PRO A 70 25.37 6.08 -8.12
CA PRO A 70 26.11 6.69 -7.02
C PRO A 70 26.13 5.78 -5.78
N ASP A 71 27.25 5.77 -5.05
CA ASP A 71 27.45 4.96 -3.83
C ASP A 71 26.38 5.21 -2.74
N SER A 72 25.70 6.36 -2.79
CA SER A 72 24.59 6.69 -1.89
C SER A 72 23.33 5.87 -2.12
N LEU A 73 23.13 5.31 -3.32
CA LEU A 73 21.89 4.66 -3.71
C LEU A 73 21.75 3.24 -3.10
N PRO A 74 22.81 2.39 -3.09
CA PRO A 74 22.81 1.16 -2.30
C PRO A 74 22.47 1.39 -0.82
N PHE A 75 23.07 2.40 -0.20
CA PHE A 75 22.78 2.78 1.19
C PHE A 75 21.32 3.22 1.37
N ALA A 76 20.78 4.00 0.43
CA ALA A 76 19.37 4.40 0.48
C ALA A 76 18.44 3.18 0.38
N ILE A 77 18.73 2.20 -0.47
CA ILE A 77 17.95 0.96 -0.58
C ILE A 77 17.99 0.18 0.73
N GLU A 78 19.17 0.03 1.33
CA GLU A 78 19.33 -0.64 2.61
C GLU A 78 18.50 0.07 3.70
N ALA A 79 18.60 1.40 3.81
CA ALA A 79 17.82 2.19 4.76
C ALA A 79 16.31 2.13 4.50
N LEU A 80 15.88 2.00 3.23
CA LEU A 80 14.48 1.85 2.87
C LEU A 80 13.95 0.42 3.06
N SER A 81 14.81 -0.58 3.27
CA SER A 81 14.39 -1.98 3.41
C SER A 81 13.45 -2.20 4.59
N ASP A 82 13.77 -1.64 5.76
CA ASP A 82 12.93 -1.75 6.95
C ASP A 82 11.54 -1.11 6.80
N PRO A 83 11.42 0.18 6.39
CA PRO A 83 10.11 0.78 6.15
C PRO A 83 9.38 0.09 4.98
N TYR A 84 10.12 -0.46 4.01
CA TYR A 84 9.55 -1.28 2.94
C TYR A 84 8.88 -2.55 3.45
N LEU A 85 9.52 -3.30 4.35
CA LEU A 85 8.93 -4.49 4.96
C LEU A 85 7.64 -4.17 5.72
N GLY A 86 7.64 -3.05 6.47
CA GLY A 86 6.44 -2.56 7.16
C GLY A 86 5.30 -2.23 6.18
N ALA A 87 5.63 -1.48 5.12
CA ALA A 87 4.69 -1.12 4.06
C ALA A 87 4.12 -2.36 3.33
N LEU A 88 4.96 -3.36 3.07
CA LEU A 88 4.59 -4.60 2.39
C LEU A 88 3.67 -5.47 3.26
N GLY A 89 3.92 -5.52 4.58
CA GLY A 89 3.01 -6.15 5.53
C GLY A 89 1.61 -5.51 5.53
N ILE A 90 1.55 -4.18 5.57
CA ILE A 90 0.28 -3.42 5.52
C ILE A 90 -0.42 -3.64 4.17
N TYR A 91 0.31 -3.58 3.06
CA TYR A 91 -0.20 -3.84 1.71
C TYR A 91 -0.93 -5.18 1.63
N ILE A 92 -0.32 -6.23 2.19
CA ILE A 92 -0.87 -7.58 2.20
C ILE A 92 -2.17 -7.67 3.00
N VAL A 93 -2.22 -7.02 4.17
CA VAL A 93 -3.45 -6.97 4.97
C VAL A 93 -4.57 -6.27 4.19
N ILE A 94 -4.27 -5.11 3.59
CA ILE A 94 -5.24 -4.36 2.78
C ILE A 94 -5.69 -5.17 1.57
N HIS A 95 -4.76 -5.83 0.87
CA HIS A 95 -5.06 -6.69 -0.27
C HIS A 95 -5.98 -7.84 0.13
N GLY A 96 -5.77 -8.45 1.30
CA GLY A 96 -6.64 -9.50 1.82
C GLY A 96 -8.07 -9.02 2.10
N ILE A 97 -8.22 -7.79 2.61
CA ILE A 97 -9.52 -7.13 2.84
C ILE A 97 -10.20 -6.82 1.50
N GLU A 98 -9.47 -6.24 0.54
CA GLU A 98 -9.96 -5.95 -0.82
C GLU A 98 -10.42 -7.20 -1.56
N LYS A 99 -9.64 -8.30 -1.49
CA LYS A 99 -10.00 -9.60 -2.08
C LYS A 99 -11.32 -10.13 -1.54
N LYS A 100 -11.54 -10.03 -0.22
CA LYS A 100 -12.81 -10.42 0.42
C LYS A 100 -13.97 -9.50 0.01
N ARG A 101 -13.71 -8.19 -0.12
CA ARG A 101 -14.72 -7.17 -0.47
C ARG A 101 -15.19 -7.27 -1.92
N ARG A 102 -14.29 -7.48 -2.87
CA ARG A 102 -14.60 -7.39 -4.31
C ARG A 102 -15.01 -8.72 -4.95
N LYS A 103 -14.85 -9.88 -4.28
CA LYS A 103 -15.05 -11.24 -4.84
C LYS A 103 -14.35 -11.47 -6.21
N THR A 104 -13.45 -10.59 -6.60
CA THR A 104 -12.72 -10.66 -7.85
C THR A 104 -11.59 -11.67 -7.70
N LYS A 105 -11.32 -12.43 -8.77
CA LYS A 105 -10.06 -13.17 -8.93
C LYS A 105 -8.92 -12.15 -8.78
N SER A 106 -8.33 -12.10 -7.60
CA SER A 106 -7.21 -11.21 -7.30
C SER A 106 -6.15 -11.45 -8.38
N LYS A 107 -5.76 -10.39 -9.11
CA LYS A 107 -4.59 -10.44 -9.98
C LYS A 107 -3.45 -10.89 -9.09
N GLY A 108 -2.92 -12.09 -9.36
CA GLY A 108 -1.95 -12.74 -8.49
C GLY A 108 -0.86 -11.76 -8.10
N GLN A 109 -0.54 -11.69 -6.82
CA GLN A 109 0.54 -10.84 -6.33
C GLN A 109 1.85 -11.23 -7.03
N LEU A 110 2.22 -10.46 -8.06
CA LEU A 110 3.43 -10.71 -8.85
C LEU A 110 4.69 -10.29 -8.10
N PHE A 111 4.58 -9.44 -7.08
CA PHE A 111 5.75 -9.01 -6.31
C PHE A 111 6.50 -10.19 -5.67
N VAL A 112 5.81 -11.24 -5.21
CA VAL A 112 6.45 -12.43 -4.61
C VAL A 112 7.29 -13.18 -5.64
N PRO A 113 6.72 -13.68 -6.76
CA PRO A 113 7.53 -14.36 -7.77
C PRO A 113 8.60 -13.45 -8.38
N LEU A 114 8.37 -12.13 -8.48
CA LEU A 114 9.40 -11.19 -8.92
C LEU A 114 10.58 -11.12 -7.94
N TRP A 115 10.31 -11.02 -6.63
CA TRP A 115 11.38 -11.07 -5.62
C TRP A 115 12.09 -12.42 -5.59
N THR A 116 11.36 -13.52 -5.72
CA THR A 116 11.96 -14.87 -5.78
C THR A 116 12.84 -15.03 -7.01
N LEU A 117 12.37 -14.59 -8.18
CA LEU A 117 13.15 -14.63 -9.41
C LEU A 117 14.40 -13.75 -9.28
N PHE A 118 14.25 -12.53 -8.75
CA PHE A 118 15.37 -11.63 -8.53
C PHE A 118 16.41 -12.22 -7.56
N PHE A 119 15.96 -12.85 -6.47
CA PHE A 119 16.84 -13.55 -5.53
C PHE A 119 17.66 -14.65 -6.24
N ILE A 120 17.01 -15.50 -7.04
CA ILE A 120 17.72 -16.56 -7.80
C ILE A 120 18.77 -15.95 -8.73
N ILE A 121 18.41 -14.91 -9.49
CA ILE A 121 19.35 -14.27 -10.41
C ILE A 121 20.51 -13.61 -9.65
N ALA A 122 20.22 -12.95 -8.52
CA ALA A 122 21.22 -12.31 -7.68
C ALA A 122 22.21 -13.33 -7.08
N SER A 123 21.72 -14.49 -6.61
CA SER A 123 22.57 -15.57 -6.10
C SER A 123 23.49 -16.13 -7.18
N VAL A 124 22.98 -16.32 -8.40
CA VAL A 124 23.80 -16.78 -9.54
C VAL A 124 24.84 -15.72 -9.91
N PHE A 125 24.46 -14.44 -9.93
CA PHE A 125 25.37 -13.35 -10.28
C PHE A 125 26.51 -13.20 -9.27
N LEU A 126 26.21 -13.23 -7.97
CA LEU A 126 27.22 -13.13 -6.91
C LEU A 126 28.22 -14.30 -6.92
N TYR A 127 27.78 -15.48 -7.35
CA TYR A 127 28.67 -16.64 -7.51
C TYR A 127 29.75 -16.40 -8.58
N PHE A 128 29.43 -15.67 -9.64
CA PHE A 128 30.39 -15.35 -10.71
C PHE A 128 31.20 -14.07 -10.43
N VAL A 129 30.63 -13.11 -9.69
CA VAL A 129 31.25 -11.81 -9.41
C VAL A 129 31.21 -11.54 -7.90
N PRO A 130 32.24 -11.99 -7.15
CA PRO A 130 32.34 -11.69 -5.73
C PRO A 130 32.82 -10.24 -5.55
N ASP A 131 31.89 -9.33 -5.26
CA ASP A 131 32.15 -7.93 -4.92
C ASP A 131 31.56 -7.61 -3.54
N GLN A 132 32.29 -6.85 -2.71
CA GLN A 132 31.84 -6.49 -1.35
C GLN A 132 30.61 -5.58 -1.36
N THR A 133 30.46 -4.70 -2.35
CA THR A 133 29.28 -3.82 -2.48
C THR A 133 28.03 -4.61 -2.88
N LEU A 134 28.22 -5.66 -3.68
CA LEU A 134 27.15 -6.60 -4.02
C LEU A 134 26.70 -7.43 -2.82
N ASP A 135 27.57 -7.70 -1.86
CA ASP A 135 27.22 -8.50 -0.68
C ASP A 135 26.20 -7.78 0.23
N THR A 136 26.38 -6.47 0.43
CA THR A 136 25.39 -5.64 1.17
C THR A 136 24.04 -5.61 0.46
N LEU A 137 24.03 -5.34 -0.85
CA LEU A 137 22.80 -5.36 -1.65
C LEU A 137 22.16 -6.75 -1.66
N TYR A 138 22.96 -7.80 -1.78
CA TYR A 138 22.49 -9.17 -1.77
C TYR A 138 21.79 -9.52 -0.46
N LYS A 139 22.34 -9.10 0.69
CA LYS A 139 21.67 -9.26 2.00
C LYS A 139 20.28 -8.63 2.00
N THR A 140 20.14 -7.40 1.47
CA THR A 140 18.84 -6.74 1.33
C THR A 140 17.89 -7.51 0.40
N VAL A 141 18.39 -8.06 -0.71
CA VAL A 141 17.61 -8.90 -1.63
C VAL A 141 17.12 -10.16 -0.95
N VAL A 142 18.00 -10.86 -0.22
CA VAL A 142 17.69 -12.07 0.53
C VAL A 142 16.58 -11.78 1.54
N THR A 143 16.75 -10.77 2.39
CA THR A 143 15.76 -10.41 3.43
C THR A 143 14.39 -10.11 2.82
N ASN A 144 14.33 -9.30 1.76
CA ASN A 144 13.08 -8.92 1.12
C ASN A 144 12.42 -10.08 0.38
N ALA A 145 13.19 -10.96 -0.26
CA ALA A 145 12.68 -12.16 -0.91
C ALA A 145 12.09 -13.15 0.09
N PHE A 146 12.81 -13.44 1.19
CA PHE A 146 12.30 -14.31 2.25
C PHE A 146 11.06 -13.73 2.92
N ALA A 147 11.05 -12.43 3.22
CA ALA A 147 9.86 -11.77 3.76
C ALA A 147 8.66 -11.90 2.82
N ALA A 148 8.85 -11.66 1.52
CA ALA A 148 7.79 -11.82 0.52
C ALA A 148 7.26 -13.27 0.45
N ILE A 149 8.15 -14.27 0.52
CA ILE A 149 7.80 -15.69 0.54
C ILE A 149 7.02 -16.03 1.81
N ILE A 150 7.52 -15.67 2.99
CA ILE A 150 6.87 -15.92 4.29
C ILE A 150 5.46 -15.32 4.30
N LEU A 151 5.33 -14.08 3.83
CA LEU A 151 4.03 -13.42 3.78
C LEU A 151 3.08 -14.06 2.77
N ARG A 152 3.60 -14.59 1.66
CA ARG A 152 2.81 -15.37 0.72
C ARG A 152 2.29 -16.66 1.33
N VAL A 153 3.14 -17.39 2.05
CA VAL A 153 2.76 -18.61 2.77
C VAL A 153 1.71 -18.29 3.84
N GLY A 154 1.93 -17.25 4.65
CA GLY A 154 0.97 -16.81 5.67
C GLY A 154 -0.39 -16.43 5.08
N MET A 155 -0.42 -15.79 3.91
CA MET A 155 -1.67 -15.55 3.20
C MET A 155 -2.34 -16.84 2.73
N LEU A 156 -1.59 -17.78 2.14
CA LEU A 156 -2.15 -19.05 1.68
C LEU A 156 -2.78 -19.83 2.84
N LEU A 157 -2.09 -19.91 3.99
CA LEU A 157 -2.60 -20.56 5.20
C LEU A 157 -3.89 -19.91 5.72
N ARG A 158 -4.05 -18.59 5.60
CA ARG A 158 -5.27 -17.89 6.02
C ARG A 158 -6.48 -18.20 5.12
N TYR A 159 -6.24 -18.67 3.89
CA TYR A 159 -7.29 -18.96 2.90
C TYR A 159 -7.55 -20.47 2.70
N LEU A 160 -6.75 -21.34 3.30
CA LEU A 160 -7.02 -22.77 3.49
C LEU A 160 -8.00 -22.96 4.65
#